data_AF-A0A2U9PND0-F1
#
_entry.id   AF-A0A2U9PND0-F1
#
_cell.length_a   1.000
_cell.length_b   1.000
_cell.length_c   1.000
_cell.angle_alpha   90.00
_cell.angle_beta   90.00
_cell.angle_gamma   90.00
#
_symmetry.space_group_name_H-M   'P 1'
#
loop_
_entity.id
_entity.type
_entity.pdbx_description
1 polymer ?
#
loop_
_entity_poly.entity_id
_entity_poly.type
_entity_poly.pdbx_seq_one_letter_code
_entity_poly.pdbx_strand_id
1 'polypeptide(L)'
;MATSDNASKRIYRGDIPGDSYEGRWPERLTIYAQSGPDGFELDFRDSVEWPERDMHWTFTIAPDQLSRLREVFGAPAGTPDSDLPDLIGERIADGTLPVKSVGAWLRDQGIEFSATSESFEN
;
A
#
# COMPACT_ATOMS: atom_id res chain seq x y z
N MET A 1 -7.40 26.47 13.49
CA MET A 1 -6.98 25.75 12.27
C MET A 1 -6.43 24.42 12.71
N ALA A 2 -7.14 23.32 12.46
CA ALA A 2 -6.62 21.99 12.74
C ALA A 2 -5.62 21.65 11.64
N THR A 3 -4.37 21.45 12.00
CA THR A 3 -3.42 20.69 11.18
C THR A 3 -3.95 19.26 11.14
N SER A 4 -4.63 18.89 10.07
CA SER A 4 -4.90 17.48 9.80
C SER A 4 -3.55 16.84 9.52
N ASP A 5 -2.97 16.30 10.58
CA ASP A 5 -1.84 15.40 10.55
C ASP A 5 -2.33 14.15 9.81
N ASN A 6 -2.22 14.14 8.48
CA ASN A 6 -2.41 12.94 7.69
C ASN A 6 -1.18 12.04 7.92
N ALA A 7 -1.09 11.50 9.13
CA ALA A 7 -0.06 10.52 9.47
C ALA A 7 -0.34 9.24 8.68
N SER A 8 0.67 8.76 7.96
CA SER A 8 0.59 7.51 7.21
C SER A 8 0.20 6.36 8.15
N LYS A 9 -0.92 5.70 7.85
CA LYS A 9 -1.46 4.61 8.66
C LYS A 9 -0.79 3.30 8.25
N ARG A 10 -0.23 2.57 9.22
CA ARG A 10 0.24 1.20 8.96
C ARG A 10 -0.98 0.29 8.77
N ILE A 11 -1.13 -0.25 7.57
CA ILE A 11 -2.28 -1.09 7.19
C ILE A 11 -1.93 -2.59 7.14
N TYR A 12 -0.64 -2.91 7.10
CA TYR A 12 -0.17 -4.30 7.15
C TYR A 12 1.22 -4.41 7.75
N ARG A 13 1.46 -5.49 8.49
CA ARG A 13 2.78 -5.98 8.89
C ARG A 13 2.72 -7.50 8.93
N GLY A 14 3.60 -8.16 8.19
CA GLY A 14 3.60 -9.62 8.12
C GLY A 14 4.44 -10.17 6.99
N ASP A 15 4.30 -11.49 6.82
CA ASP A 15 4.91 -12.23 5.72
C ASP A 15 3.89 -12.44 4.61
N ILE A 16 4.31 -12.23 3.36
CA ILE A 16 3.47 -12.59 2.21
C ILE A 16 3.61 -14.10 1.99
N PRO A 17 2.51 -14.87 1.94
CA PRO A 17 2.57 -16.29 1.62
C PRO A 17 3.32 -16.59 0.32
N GLY A 18 4.17 -17.62 0.33
CA GLY A 18 4.97 -18.03 -0.83
C GLY A 18 6.13 -17.09 -1.15
N ASP A 19 6.59 -16.29 -0.18
CA ASP A 19 7.87 -15.59 -0.27
C ASP A 19 9.03 -16.58 -0.07
N SER A 20 10.12 -16.42 -0.81
CA SER A 20 11.33 -17.23 -0.66
C SER A 20 11.94 -17.13 0.73
N TYR A 21 11.59 -16.09 1.48
CA TYR A 21 12.08 -15.83 2.83
C TYR A 21 11.06 -16.12 3.94
N GLU A 22 9.91 -16.71 3.61
CA GLU A 22 8.87 -17.09 4.57
C GLU A 22 9.45 -17.92 5.73
N GLY A 23 9.29 -17.44 6.97
CA GLY A 23 9.76 -18.10 8.19
C GLY A 23 11.26 -17.98 8.49
N ARG A 24 12.09 -17.35 7.63
CA ARG A 24 13.47 -17.04 8.00
C ARG A 24 13.54 -15.78 8.85
N TRP A 25 12.96 -14.69 8.37
CA TRP A 25 12.82 -13.44 9.12
C TRP A 25 11.36 -13.02 9.05
N PRO A 26 10.60 -13.09 10.15
CA PRO A 26 9.18 -12.83 10.13
C PRO A 26 8.89 -11.32 10.05
N GLU A 27 7.71 -10.98 9.53
CA GLU A 27 7.16 -9.62 9.47
C GLU A 27 7.96 -8.64 8.61
N ARG A 28 8.58 -9.13 7.53
CA ARG A 28 9.45 -8.30 6.67
C ARG A 28 8.70 -7.21 5.93
N LEU A 29 7.46 -7.46 5.51
CA LEU A 29 6.72 -6.45 4.77
C LEU A 29 5.91 -5.60 5.74
N THR A 30 6.18 -4.30 5.73
CA THR A 30 5.30 -3.30 6.32
C THR A 30 4.69 -2.46 5.21
N ILE A 31 3.36 -2.27 5.23
CA ILE A 31 2.65 -1.41 4.29
C ILE A 31 2.00 -0.27 5.06
N TYR A 32 2.26 0.95 4.60
CA TYR A 32 1.60 2.16 5.05
C TYR A 32 0.70 2.70 3.95
N ALA A 33 -0.36 3.40 4.35
CA ALA A 33 -1.27 4.06 3.44
C ALA A 33 -1.69 5.43 3.98
N GLN A 34 -1.94 6.36 3.07
CA GLN A 34 -2.50 7.66 3.41
C GLN A 34 -3.37 8.21 2.30
N SER A 35 -4.40 8.96 2.69
CA SER A 35 -5.22 9.77 1.78
C SER A 35 -4.95 11.23 2.07
N GLY A 36 -4.74 12.04 1.04
CA GLY A 36 -4.38 13.44 1.16
C GLY A 36 -4.85 14.28 -0.03
N PRO A 37 -4.55 15.59 -0.02
CA PRO A 37 -4.94 16.49 -1.10
C PRO A 37 -4.34 16.10 -2.46
N ASP A 38 -3.18 15.43 -2.44
CA ASP A 38 -2.46 14.97 -3.63
C ASP A 38 -2.90 13.56 -4.09
N GLY A 39 -3.87 12.96 -3.41
CA GLY A 39 -4.46 11.67 -3.77
C GLY A 39 -4.27 10.62 -2.69
N PHE A 40 -3.94 9.41 -3.11
CA PHE A 40 -3.76 8.26 -2.23
C PHE A 40 -2.39 7.63 -2.42
N GLU A 41 -1.73 7.29 -1.32
CA GLU A 41 -0.40 6.71 -1.35
C GLU A 41 -0.38 5.35 -0.64
N LEU A 42 0.34 4.41 -1.25
CA LEU A 42 0.73 3.14 -0.64
C LEU A 42 2.26 3.08 -0.58
N ASP A 43 2.80 2.91 0.62
CA ASP A 43 4.24 2.78 0.87
C ASP A 43 4.54 1.37 1.40
N PHE A 44 5.25 0.58 0.61
CA PHE A 44 5.67 -0.78 0.91
C PHE A 44 7.12 -0.75 1.35
N ARG A 45 7.44 -1.38 2.47
CA ARG A 45 8.81 -1.50 2.97
C ARG A 45 9.13 -2.95 3.24
N ASP A 46 10.13 -3.50 2.56
CA ASP A 46 10.73 -4.76 2.98
C ASP A 46 11.86 -4.47 3.96
N SER A 47 11.58 -4.65 5.24
CA SER A 47 12.59 -4.55 6.30
C SER A 47 13.42 -5.82 6.31
N VAL A 48 14.46 -5.85 5.49
CA VAL A 48 15.33 -6.99 5.31
C VAL A 48 16.57 -6.78 6.18
N GLU A 49 16.77 -7.58 7.23
CA GLU A 49 18.01 -7.53 8.01
C GLU A 49 19.30 -7.67 7.15
N TRP A 50 20.42 -7.21 7.71
CA TRP A 50 21.75 -7.28 7.08
C TRP A 50 22.09 -8.69 6.55
N PRO A 51 22.74 -8.85 5.37
CA PRO A 51 23.41 -7.84 4.53
C PRO A 51 22.53 -7.22 3.43
N GLU A 52 21.23 -7.48 3.45
CA GLU A 52 20.34 -7.02 2.40
C GLU A 52 19.94 -5.55 2.63
N ARG A 53 19.48 -4.90 1.57
CA ARG A 53 19.03 -3.50 1.59
C ARG A 53 17.54 -3.46 1.86
N ASP A 54 17.11 -2.52 2.68
CA ASP A 54 15.69 -2.18 2.83
C ASP A 54 15.22 -1.48 1.55
N MET A 55 14.23 -2.04 0.89
CA MET A 55 13.61 -1.47 -0.30
C MET A 55 12.24 -0.89 0.05
N HIS A 56 12.07 0.37 -0.35
CA HIS A 56 10.80 1.07 -0.25
C HIS A 56 10.21 1.20 -1.65
N TRP A 57 8.94 0.87 -1.79
CA TRP A 57 8.17 1.12 -3.01
C TRP A 57 6.95 1.96 -2.67
N THR A 58 6.84 3.12 -3.30
CA THR A 58 5.70 4.00 -3.10
C THR A 58 4.87 4.04 -4.37
N PHE A 59 3.56 3.84 -4.25
CA PHE A 59 2.59 4.02 -5.32
C PHE A 59 1.69 5.21 -4.98
N THR A 60 1.69 6.23 -5.83
CA THR A 60 0.83 7.41 -5.66
C THR A 60 -0.25 7.43 -6.74
N ILE A 61 -1.50 7.44 -6.30
CA ILE A 61 -2.70 7.43 -7.11
C ILE A 61 -3.33 8.82 -7.03
N ALA A 62 -3.54 9.45 -8.19
CA ALA A 62 -4.02 10.83 -8.26
C ALA A 62 -5.47 10.98 -7.74
N PRO A 63 -5.88 12.19 -7.28
CA PRO A 63 -7.20 12.43 -6.70
C PRO A 63 -8.39 12.04 -7.61
N ASP A 64 -8.24 12.24 -8.92
CA ASP A 64 -9.26 11.91 -9.93
C ASP A 64 -9.49 10.39 -10.06
N GLN A 65 -8.48 9.58 -9.72
CA GLN A 65 -8.53 8.13 -9.75
C GLN A 65 -9.16 7.52 -8.49
N LEU A 66 -9.37 8.29 -7.41
CA LEU A 66 -9.85 7.75 -6.13
C LEU A 66 -11.27 7.18 -6.20
N SER A 67 -12.11 7.74 -7.08
CA SER A 67 -13.44 7.21 -7.35
C SER A 67 -13.40 5.79 -7.91
N ARG A 68 -12.52 5.55 -8.88
CA ARG A 68 -12.27 4.23 -9.47
C ARG A 68 -11.61 3.28 -8.48
N LEU A 69 -10.65 3.78 -7.69
CA LEU A 69 -10.02 3.01 -6.63
C LEU A 69 -11.06 2.45 -5.66
N ARG A 70 -11.96 3.29 -5.14
CA ARG A 70 -13.07 2.86 -4.27
C ARG A 70 -13.93 1.76 -4.90
N GLU A 71 -14.32 1.94 -6.16
CA GLU A 71 -15.13 0.97 -6.89
C GLU A 71 -14.42 -0.40 -6.99
N VAL A 72 -13.15 -0.41 -7.36
CA VAL A 72 -12.32 -1.62 -7.49
C VAL A 72 -12.16 -2.34 -6.15
N PHE A 73 -12.01 -1.58 -5.07
CA PHE A 73 -11.94 -2.11 -3.71
C PHE A 73 -13.31 -2.52 -3.14
N GLY A 74 -14.40 -2.32 -3.89
CA GLY A 74 -15.77 -2.68 -3.47
C GLY A 74 -16.33 -1.78 -2.38
N ALA A 75 -15.80 -0.56 -2.25
CA ALA A 75 -16.29 0.40 -1.28
C ALA A 75 -17.73 0.83 -1.62
N PRO A 76 -18.63 0.94 -0.62
CA PRO A 76 -19.95 1.53 -0.81
C PRO A 76 -19.87 2.91 -1.48
N ALA A 77 -20.89 3.25 -2.26
CA ALA A 77 -21.00 4.59 -2.82
C ALA A 77 -21.03 5.63 -1.70
N GLY A 78 -20.15 6.64 -1.78
CA GLY A 78 -20.03 7.69 -0.76
C GLY A 78 -19.05 7.38 0.38
N THR A 79 -18.32 6.26 0.35
CA THR A 79 -17.20 6.03 1.26
C THR A 79 -16.19 7.18 1.17
N PRO A 80 -15.82 7.84 2.29
CA PRO A 80 -14.85 8.92 2.27
C PRO A 80 -13.44 8.39 1.99
N ASP A 81 -12.60 9.23 1.39
CA ASP A 81 -11.22 8.87 1.06
C ASP A 81 -10.43 8.42 2.30
N SER A 82 -10.72 9.00 3.47
CA SER A 82 -10.12 8.64 4.75
C SER A 82 -10.26 7.17 5.14
N ASP A 83 -11.23 6.45 4.57
CA ASP A 83 -11.51 5.05 4.89
C ASP A 83 -10.79 4.09 3.91
N LEU A 84 -10.20 4.61 2.83
CA LEU A 84 -9.42 3.80 1.87
C LEU A 84 -8.27 3.01 2.52
N PRO A 85 -7.48 3.57 3.47
CA PRO A 85 -6.46 2.80 4.16
C PRO A 85 -7.01 1.55 4.85
N ASP A 86 -8.16 1.67 5.51
CA ASP A 86 -8.80 0.54 6.20
C ASP A 86 -9.28 -0.53 5.22
N LEU A 87 -9.98 -0.13 4.16
CA LEU A 87 -10.45 -1.04 3.12
C LEU A 87 -9.30 -1.81 2.44
N ILE A 88 -8.18 -1.14 2.18
CA ILE A 88 -7.02 -1.78 1.57
C ILE A 88 -6.34 -2.73 2.57
N GLY A 89 -6.24 -2.33 3.84
CA GLY A 89 -5.75 -3.19 4.92
C GLY A 89 -6.55 -4.49 5.05
N GLU A 90 -7.89 -4.41 5.02
CA GLU A 90 -8.78 -5.58 5.03
C GLU A 90 -8.51 -6.52 3.85
N ARG A 91 -8.31 -5.96 2.66
CA ARG A 91 -8.04 -6.71 1.42
C ARG A 91 -6.66 -7.35 1.36
N ILE A 92 -5.71 -6.80 2.12
CA ILE A 92 -4.41 -7.44 2.31
C ILE A 92 -4.56 -8.58 3.32
N ALA A 93 -5.29 -8.35 4.42
CA ALA A 93 -5.50 -9.35 5.47
C ALA A 93 -6.31 -10.57 4.98
N ASP A 94 -7.28 -10.37 4.08
CA ASP A 94 -8.06 -11.46 3.47
C ASP A 94 -7.37 -12.12 2.27
N GLY A 95 -6.19 -11.62 1.87
CA GLY A 95 -5.40 -12.15 0.76
C GLY A 95 -5.95 -11.86 -0.64
N THR A 96 -6.91 -10.93 -0.78
CA THR A 96 -7.51 -10.60 -2.08
C THR A 96 -6.75 -9.53 -2.86
N LEU A 97 -5.90 -8.73 -2.19
CA LEU A 97 -4.98 -7.82 -2.85
C LEU A 97 -3.66 -8.54 -3.21
N PRO A 98 -3.26 -8.57 -4.50
CA PRO A 98 -1.99 -9.20 -4.88
C PRO A 98 -0.81 -8.25 -4.60
N VAL A 99 -0.38 -8.21 -3.34
CA VAL A 99 0.69 -7.33 -2.82
C VAL A 99 1.94 -7.31 -3.70
N LYS A 100 2.44 -8.50 -4.12
CA LYS A 100 3.67 -8.62 -4.94
C LYS A 100 3.54 -8.04 -6.35
N SER A 101 2.33 -7.89 -6.85
CA SER A 101 2.06 -7.38 -8.20
C SER A 101 1.05 -6.23 -8.17
N VAL A 102 0.99 -5.47 -7.07
CA VAL A 102 0.01 -4.40 -6.87
C VAL A 102 0.03 -3.39 -8.02
N GLY A 103 1.22 -3.02 -8.53
CA GLY A 103 1.36 -2.12 -9.66
C GLY A 103 0.77 -2.68 -10.96
N ALA A 104 0.96 -3.97 -11.25
CA ALA A 104 0.34 -4.60 -12.41
C ALA A 104 -1.18 -4.69 -12.24
N TRP A 105 -1.62 -5.07 -11.05
CA TRP A 105 -3.04 -5.16 -10.71
C TRP A 105 -3.73 -3.79 -10.83
N LEU A 106 -3.16 -2.70 -10.32
CA LEU A 106 -3.70 -1.35 -10.48
C LEU A 106 -3.89 -0.98 -11.96
N ARG A 107 -2.92 -1.29 -12.82
CA ARG A 107 -3.03 -1.07 -14.27
C ARG A 107 -4.16 -1.89 -14.89
N ASP A 108 -4.28 -3.16 -14.53
CA ASP A 108 -5.33 -4.05 -15.03
C ASP A 108 -6.74 -3.58 -14.62
N GLN A 109 -6.84 -2.90 -13.48
CA GLN A 109 -8.08 -2.28 -13.01
C GLN A 109 -8.37 -0.90 -13.65
N GLY A 110 -7.46 -0.40 -14.49
CA GLY A 110 -7.55 0.90 -15.14
C GLY A 110 -7.24 2.08 -14.22
N ILE A 111 -6.42 1.88 -13.20
CA ILE A 111 -6.02 2.93 -12.24
C ILE A 111 -4.63 3.44 -12.63
N GLU A 112 -4.53 4.73 -12.94
CA GLU A 112 -3.25 5.39 -13.17
C GLU A 112 -2.54 5.71 -11.85
N PHE A 113 -1.22 5.52 -11.82
CA PHE A 113 -0.38 5.81 -10.67
C PHE A 113 1.06 6.17 -11.08
N SER A 114 1.75 6.92 -10.22
CA SER A 114 3.21 7.01 -10.24
C SER A 114 3.80 6.02 -9.23
N ALA A 115 5.01 5.53 -9.52
CA ALA A 115 5.73 4.65 -8.61
C ALA A 115 7.18 5.08 -8.45
N THR A 116 7.66 5.06 -7.21
CA THR A 116 9.08 5.23 -6.87
C THR A 116 9.59 3.97 -6.18
N SER A 117 10.88 3.70 -6.33
CA SER A 117 11.57 2.63 -5.61
C SER A 117 12.90 3.16 -5.09
N GLU A 118 13.13 3.05 -3.79
CA GLU A 118 14.35 3.50 -3.12
C GLU A 118 14.97 2.34 -2.34
N SER A 119 16.29 2.26 -2.34
CA SER A 119 17.04 1.24 -1.59
C SER A 119 17.87 1.91 -0.51
N PHE A 120 17.75 1.43 0.72
CA PHE A 120 18.46 1.91 1.89
C PHE A 120 19.47 0.85 2.32
N GLU A 121 20.73 1.27 2.51
CA GLU A 121 21.76 0.39 3.08
C GLU A 121 21.57 0.32 4.60
N ASN A 122 21.47 -0.91 5.13
CA ASN A 122 21.41 -1.20 6.56
C ASN A 122 22.80 -1.17 7.22
#